data_AF-I7LMK6-F1
#
_entry.id   AF-I7LMK6-F1
#
_cell.length_a   1.000
_cell.length_b   1.000
_cell.length_c   1.000
_cell.angle_alpha   90.00
_cell.angle_beta   90.00
_cell.angle_gamma   90.00
#
_symmetry.space_group_name_H-M   'P 1'
#
loop_
_entity.id
_entity.type
_entity.pdbx_description
1 polymer ?
#
loop_
_entity_poly.entity_id
_entity_poly.type
_entity_poly.pdbx_seq_one_letter_code
_entity_poly.pdbx_strand_id
1 'polypeptide(L)' 'MKTTTQWLVTLTFRVTVSGVQSKDDSVAAGLEQLRQSLNRGEEVPMEASVRRITNLVEDEPIFGVKW' A
#
# COMPACT_ATOMS: atom_id res chain seq x y z
N MET A 1 17.05 7.08 27.29
CA MET A 1 16.44 7.23 25.95
C MET A 1 15.35 6.18 25.81
N LYS A 2 14.10 6.56 25.51
CA LYS A 2 13.04 5.58 25.22
C LYS A 2 13.35 4.96 23.85
N THR A 3 13.59 3.67 23.79
CA THR A 3 13.69 2.91 22.53
C THR A 3 12.29 2.90 21.91
N THR A 4 12.05 3.77 20.94
CA THR A 4 10.79 3.79 20.20
C THR A 4 10.76 2.54 19.31
N THR A 5 10.00 1.53 19.70
CA THR A 5 9.77 0.36 18.84
C THR A 5 8.95 0.81 17.64
N GLN A 6 9.57 0.78 16.45
CA GLN A 6 8.90 1.10 15.20
C GLN A 6 8.61 -0.19 14.41
N TRP A 7 7.48 -0.20 13.73
CA TRP A 7 7.03 -1.31 12.89
C TRP A 7 6.78 -0.78 11.48
N LEU A 8 7.33 -1.46 10.48
CA LEU A 8 6.93 -1.27 9.10
C LEU A 8 5.72 -2.16 8.84
N VAL A 9 4.63 -1.54 8.41
CA VAL A 9 3.39 -2.22 8.04
C VAL A 9 3.16 -1.99 6.55
N THR A 10 3.11 -3.07 5.79
CA THR A 10 2.79 -3.07 4.38
C THR A 10 1.42 -3.69 4.18
N LEU A 11 0.49 -2.92 3.61
CA LEU A 11 -0.85 -3.39 3.25
C LEU A 11 -0.92 -3.51 1.72
N THR A 12 -1.23 -4.70 1.24
CA THR A 12 -1.39 -4.99 -0.19
C THR A 12 -2.86 -5.24 -0.48
N PHE A 13 -3.50 -4.34 -1.22
CA PHE A 13 -4.90 -4.46 -1.59
C PHE A 13 -5.03 -5.08 -2.98
N ARG A 14 -6.03 -5.95 -3.16
CA ARG A 14 -6.38 -6.48 -4.48
C ARG A 14 -7.73 -5.89 -4.90
N VAL A 15 -7.72 -5.16 -6.01
CA VAL A 15 -8.91 -4.52 -6.58
C VAL A 15 -9.09 -4.96 -8.02
N THR A 16 -10.32 -5.33 -8.38
CA THR A 16 -10.69 -5.68 -9.74
C THR A 16 -11.42 -4.49 -10.37
N VAL A 17 -10.87 -3.98 -11.46
CA VAL A 17 -11.47 -2.89 -12.26
C VAL A 17 -11.98 -3.42 -13.59
N SER A 18 -13.07 -2.86 -14.09
CA SER A 18 -13.68 -3.22 -15.37
C SER A 18 -13.99 -1.97 -16.20
N GLY A 19 -14.17 -2.13 -17.51
CA GLY A 19 -14.55 -1.03 -18.40
C GLY A 19 -13.45 0.01 -18.69
N VAL A 20 -12.20 -0.28 -18.37
CA VAL A 20 -11.06 0.63 -18.58
C VAL A 20 -10.44 0.46 -19.97
N GLN A 21 -10.07 1.58 -20.59
CA GLN A 21 -9.60 1.64 -21.98
C GLN A 21 -8.11 1.34 -22.14
N SER A 22 -7.32 1.49 -21.07
CA SER A 22 -5.89 1.22 -21.07
C SER A 22 -5.39 0.68 -19.72
N LYS A 23 -4.16 0.14 -19.73
CA LYS A 23 -3.49 -0.33 -18.51
C LYS A 23 -3.22 0.82 -17.54
N ASP A 24 -2.82 1.99 -18.02
CA ASP A 24 -2.53 3.13 -17.17
C ASP A 24 -3.82 3.69 -16.52
N ASP A 25 -4.92 3.72 -17.27
CA ASP A 25 -6.23 4.09 -16.72
C ASP A 25 -6.73 3.08 -15.66
N SER A 26 -6.35 1.80 -15.78
CA SER A 26 -6.73 0.76 -14.81
C SER A 26 -6.14 1.02 -13.42
N VAL A 27 -4.95 1.62 -13.35
CA VAL A 27 -4.31 1.98 -12.06
C VAL A 27 -5.08 3.12 -11.41
N ALA A 28 -5.39 4.18 -12.16
CA ALA A 28 -6.15 5.32 -11.66
C ALA A 28 -7.56 4.91 -11.20
N ALA A 29 -8.26 4.12 -12.01
CA ALA A 29 -9.58 3.59 -11.66
C ALA A 29 -9.53 2.71 -10.40
N GLY A 30 -8.50 1.86 -10.28
CA GLY A 30 -8.33 0.97 -9.13
C GLY A 30 -8.06 1.75 -7.84
N LEU A 31 -7.25 2.81 -7.91
CA LEU A 31 -6.98 3.67 -6.76
C LEU A 31 -8.23 4.44 -6.30
N GLU A 32 -8.99 4.98 -7.25
CA GLU A 32 -10.23 5.70 -6.96
C GLU A 32 -11.27 4.76 -6.32
N GLN A 33 -11.43 3.55 -6.87
CA GLN A 33 -12.32 2.53 -6.30
C GLN A 33 -11.88 2.12 -4.89
N LEU A 34 -10.59 1.86 -4.67
CA LEU A 34 -10.05 1.53 -3.35
C LEU A 34 -10.36 2.63 -2.34
N ARG A 35 -10.13 3.89 -2.72
CA ARG A 35 -10.39 5.05 -1.86
C ARG A 35 -11.86 5.15 -1.47
N GLN A 36 -12.76 4.92 -2.42
CA GLN A 36 -14.20 4.93 -2.16
C GLN A 36 -14.61 3.80 -1.21
N SER A 37 -14.14 2.57 -1.44
CA SER A 37 -14.43 1.43 -0.55
C SER A 37 -13.92 1.67 0.88
N LEU A 38 -12.70 2.17 1.03
CA LEU A 38 -12.15 2.51 2.35
C LEU A 38 -12.97 3.60 3.06
N ASN A 39 -13.39 4.64 2.35
CA ASN A 39 -14.21 5.71 2.92
C ASN A 39 -15.61 5.25 3.32
N ARG A 40 -16.14 4.22 2.65
CA ARG A 40 -17.44 3.61 2.98
C ARG A 40 -17.33 2.56 4.08
N GLY A 41 -16.12 2.18 4.49
CA GLY A 41 -15.88 1.10 5.44
C GLY A 41 -16.21 -0.29 4.86
N GLU A 42 -16.15 -0.44 3.54
CA GLU A 42 -16.33 -1.74 2.89
C GLU A 42 -15.12 -2.64 3.16
N GLU A 43 -15.37 -3.94 3.28
CA GLU A 43 -14.27 -4.93 3.36
C GLU A 43 -13.60 -5.06 1.99
N VAL A 44 -12.32 -4.71 1.93
CA VAL A 44 -11.49 -4.86 0.73
C VAL A 44 -10.48 -5.99 0.94
N PRO A 45 -10.34 -6.94 0.00
CA PRO A 45 -9.33 -7.98 0.09
C PRO A 45 -7.93 -7.38 0.26
N MET A 46 -7.30 -7.68 1.39
CA MET A 46 -5.96 -7.19 1.71
C MET A 46 -5.07 -8.27 2.32
N GLU A 47 -3.79 -8.19 2.02
CA GLU A 47 -2.71 -8.92 2.68
C GLU A 47 -1.90 -7.92 3.50
N ALA A 48 -1.63 -8.25 4.77
CA ALA A 48 -0.83 -7.42 5.65
C ALA A 48 0.50 -8.12 5.97
N SER A 49 1.60 -7.40 5.79
CA SER A 49 2.92 -7.81 6.25
C SER A 49 3.44 -6.81 7.27
N VAL A 50 3.95 -7.31 8.39
CA VAL A 50 4.44 -6.49 9.50
C VAL A 50 5.84 -6.95 9.85
N ARG A 51 6.79 -6.02 9.90
CA ARG A 51 8.14 -6.29 10.38
C ARG A 51 8.65 -5.20 11.31
N ARG A 52 9.46 -5.60 12.29
CA ARG A 52 10.10 -4.66 13.22
C ARG A 52 11.21 -3.91 12.50
N ILE A 53 11.26 -2.59 12.65
CA ILE A 53 12.39 -1.80 12.15
C ILE A 53 13.53 -1.98 13.15
N THR A 54 14.51 -2.81 12.79
CA THR A 54 15.65 -3.15 13.64
C THR A 54 16.87 -2.27 13.38
N ASN A 55 17.01 -1.70 12.17
CA ASN A 55 18.08 -0.76 11.79
C ASN A 55 17.50 0.37 10.92
N LEU A 56 17.65 1.63 11.36
CA LEU A 56 17.19 2.82 10.62
C LEU A 56 18.03 3.17 9.38
N VAL A 57 19.08 2.40 9.06
CA VAL A 57 20.15 2.79 8.11
C VAL A 57 20.25 1.89 6.87
N GLU A 58 19.61 0.72 6.84
CA GLU A 58 19.81 -0.27 5.75
C GLU A 58 18.51 -0.86 5.20
N ASP A 59 17.45 -0.07 5.09
CA ASP A 59 16.36 -0.45 4.20
C ASP A 59 16.57 0.20 2.83
N GLU A 60 17.15 -0.61 1.94
CA GLU A 60 17.24 -0.43 0.51
C GLU A 60 15.95 0.24 -0.03
N PRO A 61 16.05 1.23 -0.93
CA PRO A 61 14.89 1.95 -1.43
C PRO A 61 13.87 0.96 -1.96
N ILE A 62 12.64 1.05 -1.44
CA ILE A 62 11.49 0.40 -2.06
C ILE A 62 11.48 0.88 -3.52
N PHE A 63 11.69 -0.07 -4.45
CA PHE A 63 11.81 0.18 -5.88
C PHE A 63 10.81 1.25 -6.34
N GLY A 64 11.30 2.41 -6.78
CA GLY A 64 10.50 3.41 -7.50
C GLY A 64 10.67 4.88 -7.11
N VAL A 65 11.34 5.22 -6.00
CA VAL A 65 11.56 6.64 -5.63
C VAL A 65 13.04 6.92 -5.46
N LYS A 66 13.60 7.74 -6.37
CA LYS A 66 14.92 8.38 -6.20
C LYS A 66 14.69 9.75 -5.55
N TRP A 67 15.39 10.01 -4.45
CA TRP A 67 15.55 11.37 -3.91
C TRP A 67 16.37 12.23 -4.86
#